data_AF-A0A447TLW4-F1
#
_entry.id   AF-A0A447TLW4-F1
#
_cell.length_a   1.000
_cell.length_b   1.000
_cell.length_c   1.000
_cell.angle_alpha   90.00
_cell.angle_beta   90.00
_cell.angle_gamma   90.00
#
_symmetry.space_group_name_H-M   'P 1'
#
loop_
_entity.id
_entity.type
_entity.pdbx_description
1 polymer ?
#
loop_
_entity_poly.entity_id
_entity_poly.type
_entity_poly.pdbx_seq_one_letter_code
_entity_poly.pdbx_strand_id
1 'polypeptide(L)'
;MHAVITNSTYDGLLYNTNWIKQMLDVPSIHFDSAWVPYTHFHPIYQGKSGMSGDRVPGKVIFETQSTHKMLAAFSQASLIHIKGEYDEETFNEAFMMHTSTSPSYPIVALYRDRSGDAARQSREKID
;
A
#
# COMPACT_ATOMS: atom_id res chain seq x y z
N MET A 1 -5.52 19.72 1.90
CA MET A 1 -4.29 19.58 1.09
C MET A 1 -3.85 18.13 1.13
N HIS A 2 -3.40 17.56 0.01
CA HIS A 2 -3.00 16.16 -0.14
C HIS A 2 -1.61 16.08 -0.78
N ALA A 3 -0.74 15.19 -0.30
CA ALA A 3 0.61 15.02 -0.85
C ALA A 3 0.82 13.58 -1.33
N VAL A 4 1.42 13.43 -2.51
CA VAL A 4 1.77 12.13 -3.10
C VAL A 4 3.28 12.00 -3.18
N ILE A 5 3.81 10.87 -2.71
CA ILE A 5 5.26 10.58 -2.68
C ILE A 5 5.48 9.17 -3.22
N THR A 6 6.28 9.04 -4.28
CA THR A 6 6.71 7.73 -4.77
C THR A 6 7.76 7.15 -3.83
N ASN A 7 7.46 6.02 -3.19
CA ASN A 7 8.37 5.33 -2.27
C ASN A 7 8.25 3.79 -2.44
N SER A 8 9.30 3.08 -2.87
CA SER A 8 10.64 3.59 -3.23
C SER A 8 10.68 4.33 -4.57
N THR A 9 11.81 4.96 -4.90
CA THR A 9 12.13 5.28 -6.30
C THR A 9 12.23 3.99 -7.14
N TYR A 10 12.25 4.14 -8.47
CA TYR A 10 12.41 3.01 -9.37
C TYR A 10 13.71 2.23 -9.12
N ASP A 11 14.82 2.93 -8.87
CA ASP A 11 16.14 2.34 -8.60
C ASP A 11 16.30 1.78 -7.17
N GLY A 12 15.22 1.74 -6.38
CA GLY A 12 15.21 1.11 -5.05
C GLY A 12 15.65 2.01 -3.90
N LEU A 13 15.62 3.34 -4.06
CA LEU A 13 15.89 4.25 -2.94
C LEU A 13 14.65 4.39 -2.06
N LEU A 14 14.73 3.90 -0.82
CA LEU A 14 13.66 4.00 0.16
C LEU A 14 13.83 5.23 1.06
N TYR A 15 12.71 5.89 1.36
CA TYR A 15 12.69 7.03 2.27
C TYR A 15 12.56 6.62 3.73
N ASN A 16 13.00 7.48 4.65
CA ASN A 16 12.61 7.41 6.05
C ASN A 16 11.18 7.94 6.19
N THR A 17 10.20 7.03 6.20
CA THR A 17 8.78 7.41 6.22
C THR A 17 8.34 7.93 7.58
N ASN A 18 9.03 7.56 8.68
CA ASN A 18 8.79 8.13 10.00
C ASN A 18 9.10 9.64 10.01
N TRP A 19 10.24 10.02 9.42
CA TRP A 19 10.63 11.43 9.31
C TRP A 19 9.64 12.22 8.44
N ILE A 20 9.24 11.68 7.28
CA ILE A 20 8.25 12.33 6.40
C ILE A 20 6.92 12.55 7.14
N LYS A 21 6.41 11.52 7.83
CA LYS A 21 5.14 11.60 8.58
C LYS A 21 5.17 12.67 9.67
N GLN A 22 6.32 12.88 10.31
CA GLN A 22 6.50 13.88 11.36
C GLN A 22 6.65 15.30 10.78
N MET A 23 7.46 15.46 9.73
CA MET A 23 7.87 16.78 9.23
C MET A 23 6.89 17.38 8.20
N LEU A 24 6.25 16.56 7.37
CA LEU A 24 5.38 17.07 6.31
C LEU A 24 4.01 17.44 6.89
N ASP A 25 3.76 18.74 7.07
CA ASP A 25 2.53 19.26 7.67
C ASP A 25 1.35 19.29 6.68
N VAL A 26 0.88 18.09 6.31
CA VAL A 26 -0.33 17.88 5.52
C VAL A 26 -1.22 16.81 6.18
N PRO A 27 -2.55 16.94 6.12
CA PRO A 27 -3.47 16.00 6.75
C PRO A 27 -3.60 14.66 6.00
N SER A 28 -3.15 14.59 4.75
CA SER A 28 -3.28 13.40 3.91
C SER A 28 -2.02 13.16 3.11
N ILE A 29 -1.40 11.99 3.28
CA ILE A 29 -0.16 11.58 2.62
C ILE A 29 -0.40 10.25 1.92
N HIS A 30 -0.13 10.20 0.62
CA HIS A 30 -0.21 9.00 -0.19
C HIS A 30 1.19 8.58 -0.63
N PHE A 31 1.62 7.40 -0.19
CA PHE A 31 2.80 6.73 -0.70
C PHE A 31 2.42 5.88 -1.92
N ASP A 32 2.92 6.23 -3.10
CA ASP A 32 2.90 5.33 -4.24
C ASP A 32 4.01 4.29 -4.06
N SER A 33 3.62 3.10 -3.59
CA SER A 33 4.49 1.98 -3.25
C SER A 33 4.32 0.80 -4.19
N ALA A 34 4.03 1.09 -5.46
CA ALA A 34 3.89 0.07 -6.49
C ALA A 34 5.09 -0.88 -6.63
N TRP A 35 6.29 -0.43 -6.27
CA TRP A 35 7.55 -1.21 -6.36
C TRP A 35 7.93 -1.97 -5.08
N VAL A 36 7.24 -1.73 -3.96
CA VAL A 36 7.67 -2.25 -2.65
C VAL A 36 6.53 -2.89 -1.82
N PRO A 37 5.65 -3.73 -2.41
CA PRO A 37 4.53 -4.36 -1.70
C PRO A 37 4.95 -5.38 -0.62
N TYR A 38 6.23 -5.75 -0.58
CA TYR A 38 6.80 -6.74 0.33
C TYR A 38 7.37 -6.16 1.63
N THR A 39 7.35 -4.83 1.79
CA THR A 39 8.03 -4.13 2.90
C THR A 39 7.54 -4.53 4.29
N HIS A 40 6.32 -5.09 4.41
CA HIS A 40 5.82 -5.59 5.68
C HIS A 40 6.50 -6.88 6.15
N PHE A 41 7.13 -7.63 5.24
CA PHE A 41 7.53 -9.01 5.52
C PHE A 41 8.95 -9.17 6.07
N HIS A 42 9.82 -8.17 5.94
CA HIS A 42 11.20 -8.24 6.43
C HIS A 42 11.57 -7.02 7.31
N PRO A 43 12.20 -7.22 8.49
CA PRO A 43 12.54 -6.15 9.43
C PRO A 43 13.42 -5.01 8.87
N ILE A 44 14.23 -5.27 7.82
CA ILE A 44 15.08 -4.22 7.22
C ILE A 44 14.27 -3.02 6.70
N TYR A 45 13.00 -3.21 6.38
CA TYR A 45 12.11 -2.17 5.86
C TYR A 45 11.35 -1.40 6.96
N GLN A 46 11.60 -1.70 8.24
CA GLN A 46 11.03 -0.94 9.35
C GLN A 46 11.38 0.55 9.21
N GLY A 47 10.37 1.40 9.34
CA GLY A 47 10.46 2.85 9.16
C GLY A 47 10.60 3.32 7.70
N LYS A 48 10.47 2.42 6.71
CA LYS A 48 10.68 2.71 5.28
C LYS A 48 9.45 2.50 4.39
N SER A 49 8.34 2.03 4.96
CA SER A 49 7.05 1.90 4.27
C SER A 49 6.02 2.89 4.82
N GLY A 50 5.04 3.28 4.00
CA GLY A 50 3.92 4.12 4.42
C GLY A 50 3.12 3.45 5.54
N MET A 51 2.96 2.14 5.49
CA MET A 51 2.29 1.34 6.51
C MET A 51 3.15 1.00 7.74
N SER A 52 4.42 1.37 7.79
CA SER A 52 5.27 1.14 8.97
C SER A 52 4.82 1.97 10.19
N GLY A 53 4.88 1.37 11.39
CA GLY A 53 4.58 2.04 12.66
C GLY A 53 3.10 2.28 12.90
N ASP A 54 2.80 3.09 13.91
CA ASP A 54 1.43 3.38 14.35
C ASP A 54 0.76 4.49 13.51
N ARG A 55 -0.52 4.71 13.82
CA ARG A 55 -1.30 5.80 13.26
C ARG A 55 -0.72 7.16 13.68
N VAL A 56 -0.75 8.13 12.77
CA VAL A 56 -0.32 9.50 13.05
C VAL A 56 -1.55 10.36 13.33
N PRO A 57 -1.71 10.94 14.52
CA PRO A 57 -2.86 11.77 14.85
C PRO A 57 -3.06 12.91 13.85
N GLY A 58 -4.31 13.15 13.44
CA GLY A 58 -4.66 14.20 12.47
C GLY A 58 -4.21 13.93 11.03
N LYS A 59 -3.63 12.75 10.72
CA LYS A 59 -3.21 12.38 9.37
C LYS A 59 -3.83 11.07 8.90
N VAL A 60 -4.08 10.99 7.59
CA VAL A 60 -4.46 9.77 6.88
C VAL A 60 -3.32 9.39 5.94
N ILE A 61 -2.83 8.16 6.10
CA ILE A 61 -1.75 7.62 5.27
C ILE A 61 -2.35 6.60 4.31
N PHE A 62 -2.10 6.78 3.03
CA PHE A 62 -2.45 5.84 1.97
C PHE A 62 -1.19 5.15 1.43
N GLU A 63 -1.30 3.88 1.08
CA GLU A 63 -0.27 3.17 0.33
C GLU A 63 -0.91 2.39 -0.82
N THR A 64 -0.54 2.72 -2.06
CA THR A 64 -1.01 1.98 -3.24
C THR A 64 0.06 1.03 -3.72
N GLN A 65 -0.30 -0.24 -3.89
CA GLN A 65 0.62 -1.31 -4.24
C GLN A 65 0.17 -2.01 -5.51
N SER A 66 1.08 -2.23 -6.45
CA SER A 66 0.86 -3.09 -7.61
C SER A 66 1.29 -4.51 -7.26
N THR A 67 0.37 -5.29 -6.68
CA THR A 67 0.64 -6.68 -6.28
C THR A 67 1.24 -7.47 -7.44
N HIS A 68 0.75 -7.26 -8.66
CA HIS A 68 1.22 -7.96 -9.86
C HIS A 68 2.65 -7.62 -10.33
N LYS A 69 3.30 -6.59 -9.78
CA LYS A 69 4.70 -6.26 -10.14
C LYS A 69 5.71 -7.08 -9.35
N MET A 70 5.51 -7.15 -8.04
CA MET A 70 6.54 -7.63 -7.10
C MET A 70 6.02 -8.69 -6.13
N LEU A 71 4.75 -9.11 -6.26
CA LEU A 71 4.17 -10.28 -5.60
C LEU A 71 3.52 -11.18 -6.66
N ALA A 72 3.12 -12.40 -6.24
CA ALA A 72 2.50 -13.37 -7.13
C ALA A 72 1.02 -13.03 -7.37
N ALA A 73 0.74 -12.22 -8.38
CA ALA A 73 -0.62 -11.85 -8.77
C ALA A 73 -0.80 -11.66 -10.29
N PHE A 74 -2.05 -11.81 -10.76
CA PHE A 74 -2.41 -11.50 -12.15
C PHE A 74 -2.23 -10.01 -12.46
N SER A 75 -1.89 -9.69 -13.71
CA SER A 75 -1.90 -8.31 -14.21
C SER A 75 -3.20 -7.58 -13.82
N GLN A 76 -3.09 -6.28 -13.54
CA GLN A 76 -4.16 -5.40 -13.01
C GLN A 76 -4.48 -5.57 -11.52
N ALA A 77 -3.96 -6.61 -10.85
CA ALA A 77 -4.16 -6.76 -9.40
C ALA A 77 -3.37 -5.68 -8.62
N SER A 78 -4.09 -4.82 -7.89
CA SER A 78 -3.52 -3.83 -6.95
C SER A 78 -4.21 -3.85 -5.57
N LEU A 79 -3.61 -3.19 -4.57
CA LEU A 79 -4.17 -2.98 -3.23
C LEU A 79 -4.05 -1.49 -2.84
N ILE A 80 -5.05 -1.01 -2.11
CA ILE A 80 -5.03 0.29 -1.43
C ILE A 80 -5.05 0.00 0.06
N HIS A 81 -4.01 0.42 0.78
CA HIS A 81 -3.94 0.35 2.24
C HIS A 81 -4.20 1.72 2.81
N ILE A 82 -5.04 1.81 3.84
CA ILE A 82 -5.39 3.05 4.50
C ILE A 82 -5.07 2.92 5.99
N LYS A 83 -4.33 3.90 6.53
CA LYS A 83 -4.03 4.01 7.95
C LYS A 83 -4.40 5.41 8.43
N GLY A 84 -5.54 5.53 9.09
CA GLY A 84 -6.13 6.82 9.44
C GLY A 84 -7.63 6.70 9.66
N GLU A 85 -8.26 7.83 9.96
CA GLU A 85 -9.71 7.98 9.85
C GLU A 85 -10.01 8.51 8.45
N TYR A 86 -10.98 7.92 7.78
CA TYR A 86 -11.47 8.38 6.50
C TYR A 86 -12.98 8.15 6.44
N ASP A 87 -13.68 8.90 5.60
CA ASP A 87 -15.08 8.67 5.32
C ASP A 87 -15.19 7.47 4.36
N GLU A 88 -15.69 6.35 4.88
CA GLU A 88 -15.82 5.10 4.15
C GLU A 88 -16.85 5.20 3.01
N GLU A 89 -17.96 5.92 3.21
CA GLU A 89 -19.00 6.07 2.20
C GLU A 89 -18.47 6.90 1.02
N THR A 90 -17.88 8.07 1.32
CA THR A 90 -17.25 8.92 0.30
C THR A 90 -16.11 8.20 -0.41
N PHE A 91 -15.28 7.42 0.31
CA PHE A 91 -14.21 6.65 -0.29
C PHE A 91 -14.75 5.52 -1.19
N ASN A 92 -15.81 4.83 -0.77
CA ASN A 92 -16.44 3.78 -1.55
C ASN A 92 -17.09 4.32 -2.83
N GLU A 93 -17.72 5.49 -2.78
CA GLU A 93 -18.21 6.18 -3.98
C GLU A 93 -17.07 6.46 -4.97
N ALA A 94 -15.96 7.02 -4.50
CA ALA A 94 -14.78 7.24 -5.34
C ALA A 94 -14.19 5.93 -5.89
N PHE A 95 -14.20 4.86 -5.10
CA PHE A 95 -13.77 3.53 -5.55
C PHE A 95 -14.68 2.99 -6.66
N MET A 96 -16.00 3.12 -6.51
CA MET A 96 -16.99 2.67 -7.50
C MET A 96 -16.95 3.50 -8.78
N MET A 97 -16.57 4.78 -8.73
CA MET A 97 -16.38 5.60 -9.94
C MET A 97 -15.28 5.07 -10.87
N HIS A 98 -14.33 4.29 -10.36
CA HIS A 98 -13.18 3.79 -11.14
C HIS A 98 -13.13 2.26 -11.25
N THR A 99 -14.06 1.57 -10.58
CA THR A 99 -14.17 0.13 -10.61
C THR A 99 -15.31 -0.29 -11.54
N SER A 100 -15.06 -1.29 -12.38
CA SER A 100 -16.11 -1.86 -13.23
C SER A 100 -17.23 -2.45 -12.37
N THR A 101 -18.49 -2.23 -12.80
CA THR A 101 -19.67 -2.91 -12.23
C THR A 101 -19.67 -4.42 -12.51
N SER A 102 -18.78 -4.88 -13.40
CA SER A 102 -18.53 -6.29 -13.72
C SER A 102 -17.04 -6.62 -13.51
N PRO A 103 -16.60 -6.83 -12.26
CA PRO A 103 -15.19 -7.13 -11.96
C PRO A 103 -14.80 -8.56 -12.39
N SER A 104 -13.52 -8.76 -12.69
CA SER A 104 -12.97 -10.07 -13.02
C SER A 104 -12.82 -10.94 -11.76
N TYR A 105 -13.68 -11.95 -11.63
CA TYR A 105 -13.67 -12.87 -10.49
C TYR A 105 -12.32 -13.61 -10.31
N PRO A 106 -11.62 -14.07 -11.37
CA PRO A 106 -10.29 -14.66 -11.21
C PRO A 106 -9.26 -13.74 -10.53
N ILE A 107 -9.31 -12.43 -10.82
CA ILE A 107 -8.42 -11.45 -10.20
C ILE A 107 -8.78 -11.23 -8.74
N VAL A 108 -10.09 -11.14 -8.43
CA VAL A 108 -10.58 -10.93 -7.06
C VAL A 108 -10.29 -12.15 -6.17
N ALA A 109 -10.51 -13.37 -6.69
CA ALA A 109 -10.33 -14.61 -5.95
C ALA A 109 -8.88 -14.80 -5.44
N LEU A 110 -7.90 -14.34 -6.22
CA LEU A 110 -6.48 -14.39 -5.86
C LEU A 110 -6.21 -13.74 -4.48
N TYR A 111 -6.84 -12.61 -4.18
CA TYR A 111 -6.61 -11.89 -2.93
C TYR A 111 -7.24 -12.58 -1.72
N ARG A 112 -8.39 -13.22 -1.93
CA ARG A 112 -9.14 -13.88 -0.87
C ARG A 112 -8.44 -15.13 -0.36
N ASP A 113 -7.75 -15.85 -1.25
CA ASP A 113 -7.08 -17.11 -0.93
C ASP A 113 -5.61 -16.90 -0.48
N ARG A 114 -4.93 -15.85 -0.98
CA ARG A 114 -3.47 -15.70 -0.82
C ARG A 114 -2.99 -14.59 0.10
N SER A 115 -3.84 -13.85 0.78
CA SER A 115 -3.38 -12.82 1.73
C SER A 115 -2.49 -13.41 2.85
N GLY A 116 -2.73 -14.65 3.27
CA GLY A 116 -1.83 -15.41 4.15
C GLY A 116 -0.62 -16.02 3.43
N ASP A 117 -0.84 -16.64 2.26
CA ASP A 117 0.20 -17.39 1.54
C ASP A 117 1.25 -16.50 0.86
N ALA A 118 0.86 -15.35 0.31
CA ALA A 118 1.80 -14.40 -0.28
C ALA A 118 2.74 -13.80 0.79
N ALA A 119 2.22 -13.54 2.00
CA ALA A 119 3.02 -13.11 3.14
C ALA A 119 4.00 -14.20 3.61
N ARG A 120 3.54 -15.46 3.66
CA ARG A 120 4.37 -16.62 4.02
C ARG A 120 5.46 -16.88 2.98
N GLN A 121 5.10 -16.93 1.71
CA GLN A 121 6.02 -17.22 0.60
C GLN A 121 7.02 -16.08 0.38
N SER A 122 6.64 -14.84 0.71
CA SER A 122 7.58 -13.72 0.75
C SER A 122 8.58 -13.92 1.89
N ARG A 123 8.15 -14.15 3.14
CA ARG A 123 9.06 -14.38 4.27
C ARG A 123 10.08 -15.50 4.00
N GLU A 124 9.61 -16.65 3.53
CA GLU A 124 10.47 -17.82 3.22
C GLU A 124 11.52 -17.57 2.12
N LYS A 125 11.36 -16.54 1.28
CA LYS A 125 12.28 -16.20 0.19
C LYS A 125 13.18 -15.01 0.47
N ILE A 126 12.89 -14.23 1.53
CA ILE A 126 13.65 -13.03 1.90
C ILE A 126 14.63 -13.32 3.05
N ASP A 127 14.44 -14.44 3.77
CA ASP A 127 15.41 -15.02 4.72
C ASP A 127 16.51 -15.82 4.00
#